data_AF-A0A962MI57-F1
#
_entry.id   AF-A0A962MI57-F1
#
_cell.length_a   1.000
_cell.length_b   1.000
_cell.length_c   1.000
_cell.angle_alpha   90.00
_cell.angle_beta   90.00
_cell.angle_gamma   90.00
#
_symmetry.space_group_name_H-M   'P 1'
#
loop_
_entity.id
_entity.type
_entity.pdbx_description
1 polymer ?
#
loop_
_entity_poly.entity_id
_entity_poly.type
_entity_poly.pdbx_seq_one_letter_code
_entity_poly.pdbx_strand_id
1 'polypeptide(L)'
;MTDKTRYLPTCYLPTHTGLLLLLLGLLLTTSSHSQTAEPESAAAAISTPRLVKTLILDSATQGDGLVLPGRVQAAERTQLAFQVGGPLIELPVVEGQQVQKGDLLARLDPRDYENQLALQAAKLKLVQSQYQRFEKLIKTKTSPISKAEFDRKQSEYEIAKADTAQARKNLDDTTLLAPFDGLVAVKHVNNYENVQAKQTIIELEAIVSIEITVDVP
;
A
#
# COMPACT_ATOMS: atom_id res chain seq x y z
N MET A 1 -4.60 -39.92 5.99
CA MET A 1 -3.83 -40.99 5.32
C MET A 1 -2.76 -40.30 4.49
N THR A 2 -1.46 -40.63 4.68
CA THR A 2 -0.33 -40.44 3.72
C THR A 2 -0.04 -39.05 3.09
N ASP A 3 1.20 -38.63 2.79
CA ASP A 3 2.57 -39.00 3.21
C ASP A 3 3.57 -37.95 2.61
N LYS A 4 4.84 -37.96 3.05
CA LYS A 4 6.08 -37.51 2.35
C LYS A 4 6.06 -36.24 1.48
N THR A 5 6.69 -35.13 1.89
CA THR A 5 8.15 -34.83 1.90
C THR A 5 8.86 -34.66 0.53
N ARG A 6 9.59 -33.54 0.46
CA ARG A 6 10.92 -33.33 -0.19
C ARG A 6 11.04 -33.25 -1.74
N TYR A 7 11.65 -32.12 -2.14
CA TYR A 7 12.69 -31.93 -3.17
C TYR A 7 12.60 -32.63 -4.54
N LEU A 8 12.66 -31.82 -5.59
CA LEU A 8 13.12 -32.21 -6.93
C LEU A 8 14.17 -31.21 -7.46
N PRO A 9 15.02 -31.59 -8.44
CA PRO A 9 16.45 -31.33 -8.31
C PRO A 9 17.08 -30.62 -9.53
N THR A 10 18.39 -30.38 -9.44
CA THR A 10 19.23 -29.99 -10.56
C THR A 10 19.44 -31.14 -11.56
N CYS A 11 19.39 -30.82 -12.85
CA CYS A 11 19.76 -31.70 -13.95
C CYS A 11 20.22 -30.87 -15.15
N TYR A 12 21.44 -31.10 -15.66
CA TYR A 12 21.57 -31.56 -17.05
C TYR A 12 22.91 -32.26 -17.33
N LEU A 13 22.86 -33.22 -18.25
CA LEU A 13 23.95 -34.02 -18.83
C LEU A 13 24.38 -33.33 -20.18
N PRO A 14 24.90 -33.98 -21.26
CA PRO A 14 25.38 -35.37 -21.51
C PRO A 14 26.83 -35.44 -22.08
N THR A 15 27.48 -36.61 -22.25
CA THR A 15 27.50 -37.48 -23.47
C THR A 15 28.62 -38.57 -23.35
N HIS A 16 28.86 -39.50 -24.30
CA HIS A 16 28.04 -40.66 -24.72
C HIS A 16 28.88 -41.72 -25.51
N THR A 17 28.56 -43.03 -25.42
CA THR A 17 28.96 -44.18 -26.32
C THR A 17 30.46 -44.60 -26.43
N GLY A 18 30.87 -45.86 -26.69
CA GLY A 18 30.20 -47.19 -26.68
C GLY A 18 30.83 -48.29 -27.60
N LEU A 19 30.90 -49.55 -27.12
CA LEU A 19 30.83 -50.86 -27.87
C LEU A 19 32.09 -51.62 -28.45
N LEU A 20 31.99 -52.97 -28.45
CA LEU A 20 32.67 -54.05 -29.25
C LEU A 20 33.77 -54.96 -28.60
N LEU A 21 34.32 -55.95 -29.36
CA LEU A 21 34.54 -57.36 -28.89
C LEU A 21 35.60 -58.23 -29.66
N LEU A 22 36.11 -59.29 -28.98
CA LEU A 22 36.45 -60.69 -29.43
C LEU A 22 37.77 -61.12 -30.18
N LEU A 23 38.35 -62.25 -29.66
CA LEU A 23 39.09 -63.41 -30.28
C LEU A 23 40.52 -63.25 -30.90
N LEU A 24 41.32 -64.31 -31.18
CA LEU A 24 41.75 -65.57 -30.47
C LEU A 24 42.73 -66.40 -31.36
N GLY A 25 43.85 -66.89 -30.81
CA GLY A 25 44.69 -68.00 -31.33
C GLY A 25 45.89 -67.61 -32.22
N LEU A 26 46.98 -68.38 -32.40
CA LEU A 26 47.56 -69.62 -31.82
C LEU A 26 48.78 -69.96 -32.72
N LEU A 27 50.01 -70.13 -32.21
CA LEU A 27 50.98 -71.20 -32.60
C LEU A 27 52.33 -71.12 -31.82
N LEU A 28 53.12 -72.21 -31.90
CA LEU A 28 54.25 -72.56 -31.03
C LEU A 28 55.62 -72.09 -31.57
N THR A 29 56.64 -71.93 -30.70
CA THR A 29 57.96 -72.62 -30.75
C THR A 29 58.88 -72.22 -29.58
N THR A 30 60.04 -72.87 -29.44
CA THR A 30 60.77 -73.08 -28.18
C THR A 30 62.09 -72.31 -28.03
N SER A 31 62.58 -72.29 -26.78
CA SER A 31 63.99 -72.22 -26.33
C SER A 31 64.60 -70.88 -25.87
N SER A 32 65.01 -70.94 -24.59
CA SER A 32 66.25 -70.39 -24.00
C SER A 32 66.48 -68.87 -23.84
N HIS A 33 66.48 -68.50 -22.55
CA HIS A 33 67.54 -67.75 -21.82
C HIS A 33 67.27 -66.28 -21.43
N SER A 34 67.33 -66.08 -20.11
CA SER A 34 67.67 -64.86 -19.35
C SER A 34 66.79 -63.60 -19.43
N GLN A 35 66.36 -63.20 -18.23
CA GLN A 35 66.20 -61.83 -17.71
C GLN A 35 64.88 -61.06 -17.92
N THR A 36 64.04 -61.20 -16.88
CA THR A 36 63.57 -60.09 -16.01
C THR A 36 62.48 -59.12 -16.52
N ALA A 37 61.31 -59.29 -15.89
CA ALA A 37 60.29 -58.28 -15.56
C ALA A 37 59.57 -57.51 -16.68
N GLU A 38 58.25 -57.54 -16.59
CA GLU A 38 57.23 -57.07 -17.53
C GLU A 38 57.30 -55.57 -17.91
N PRO A 39 56.91 -55.20 -19.14
CA PRO A 39 56.73 -53.81 -19.55
C PRO A 39 55.34 -53.29 -19.11
N GLU A 40 55.30 -52.27 -18.25
CA GLU A 40 54.05 -51.68 -17.80
C GLU A 40 53.42 -50.78 -18.89
N SER A 41 52.14 -51.04 -19.17
CA SER A 41 51.36 -50.41 -20.25
C SER A 41 51.12 -48.92 -20.01
N ALA A 42 51.48 -48.08 -20.99
CA ALA A 42 51.18 -46.64 -20.97
C ALA A 42 49.66 -46.38 -21.10
N ALA A 43 48.97 -46.24 -19.97
CA ALA A 43 47.58 -45.84 -19.90
C ALA A 43 47.42 -44.31 -20.05
N ALA A 44 46.46 -43.88 -20.87
CA ALA A 44 46.18 -42.46 -21.10
C ALA A 44 45.65 -41.77 -19.82
N ALA A 45 46.34 -40.73 -19.37
CA ALA A 45 45.94 -39.94 -18.21
C ALA A 45 44.77 -39.00 -18.56
N ILE A 46 43.56 -39.36 -18.14
CA ILE A 46 42.39 -38.48 -18.21
C ILE A 46 42.58 -37.39 -17.16
N SER A 47 42.84 -36.15 -17.59
CA SER A 47 42.99 -35.01 -16.68
C SER A 47 41.64 -34.67 -16.04
N THR A 48 41.46 -35.03 -14.77
CA THR A 48 40.28 -34.63 -14.00
C THR A 48 40.25 -33.11 -13.85
N PRO A 49 39.14 -32.41 -14.19
CA PRO A 49 39.07 -30.96 -14.11
C PRO A 49 39.32 -30.49 -12.67
N ARG A 50 40.44 -29.79 -12.46
CA ARG A 50 40.86 -29.35 -11.13
C ARG A 50 40.10 -28.09 -10.75
N LEU A 51 39.41 -28.12 -9.60
CA LEU A 51 38.72 -26.94 -9.08
C LEU A 51 39.74 -25.82 -8.82
N VAL A 52 39.64 -24.75 -9.58
CA VAL A 52 40.45 -23.53 -9.42
C VAL A 52 39.55 -22.38 -8.97
N LYS A 53 40.02 -21.63 -7.96
CA LYS A 53 39.30 -20.46 -7.47
C LYS A 53 39.71 -19.25 -8.31
N THR A 54 38.95 -18.97 -9.37
CA THR A 54 39.11 -17.75 -10.17
C THR A 54 38.57 -16.54 -9.39
N LEU A 55 39.20 -15.38 -9.57
CA LEU A 55 38.71 -14.10 -9.05
C LEU A 55 38.55 -13.15 -10.24
N ILE A 56 37.34 -12.61 -10.42
CA ILE A 56 37.05 -11.63 -11.47
C ILE A 56 37.44 -10.26 -10.91
N LEU A 57 38.31 -9.57 -11.64
CA LEU A 57 38.75 -8.21 -11.32
C LEU A 57 37.85 -7.23 -12.07
N ASP A 58 36.79 -6.78 -11.41
CA ASP A 58 35.99 -5.66 -11.91
C ASP A 58 36.71 -4.33 -11.65
N SER A 59 36.54 -3.35 -12.55
CA SER A 59 37.25 -2.07 -12.46
C SER A 59 36.68 -1.21 -11.33
N ALA A 60 37.28 -1.31 -10.16
CA ALA A 60 36.84 -0.59 -8.96
C ALA A 60 37.00 0.93 -9.14
N THR A 61 35.88 1.61 -9.40
CA THR A 61 35.75 3.03 -9.03
C THR A 61 35.90 3.13 -7.51
N GLN A 62 37.07 3.61 -7.06
CA GLN A 62 37.39 3.83 -5.64
C GLN A 62 36.56 4.99 -5.08
N GLY A 63 35.29 4.72 -4.80
CA GLY A 63 34.53 5.41 -3.77
C GLY A 63 34.51 4.53 -2.53
N ASP A 64 34.79 5.09 -1.37
CA ASP A 64 34.74 4.37 -0.10
C ASP A 64 33.27 4.09 0.26
N GLY A 65 32.81 2.90 -0.14
CA GLY A 65 31.40 2.51 -0.10
C GLY A 65 30.96 2.12 1.30
N LEU A 66 30.54 3.11 2.10
CA LEU A 66 30.06 2.89 3.46
C LEU A 66 28.73 2.12 3.46
N VAL A 67 28.79 0.82 3.77
CA VAL A 67 27.60 -0.04 3.93
C VAL A 67 27.01 0.17 5.33
N LEU A 68 25.79 0.71 5.39
CA LEU A 68 25.07 0.97 6.63
C LEU A 68 23.77 0.16 6.70
N PRO A 69 23.38 -0.37 7.88
CA PRO A 69 22.07 -0.98 8.06
C PRO A 69 20.98 0.11 8.07
N GLY A 70 20.07 0.03 7.11
CA GLY A 70 18.89 0.91 7.04
C GLY A 70 17.60 0.23 7.51
N ARG A 71 16.63 1.01 7.99
CA ARG A 71 15.25 0.57 8.22
C ARG A 71 14.34 1.15 7.14
N VAL A 72 13.50 0.30 6.57
CA VAL A 72 12.47 0.69 5.58
C VAL A 72 11.20 1.10 6.33
N GLN A 73 10.67 2.27 6.02
CA GLN A 73 9.42 2.82 6.61
C GLN A 73 8.51 3.37 5.51
N ALA A 74 7.19 3.38 5.76
CA ALA A 74 6.26 4.13 4.91
C ALA A 74 6.49 5.62 5.14
N ALA A 75 6.65 6.41 4.06
CA ALA A 75 7.01 7.83 4.19
C ALA A 75 5.85 8.70 4.71
N GLU A 76 4.59 8.26 4.58
CA GLU A 76 3.43 8.94 5.14
C GLU A 76 2.53 7.94 5.87
N ARG A 77 2.30 8.18 7.16
CA ARG A 77 1.37 7.43 8.03
C ARG A 77 0.41 8.43 8.67
N THR A 78 -0.88 8.29 8.36
CA THR A 78 -1.92 9.24 8.79
C THR A 78 -3.00 8.54 9.59
N GLN A 79 -3.32 9.09 10.76
CA GLN A 79 -4.46 8.69 11.58
C GLN A 79 -5.72 9.42 11.11
N LEU A 80 -6.72 8.66 10.71
CA LEU A 80 -7.98 9.15 10.16
C LEU A 80 -9.08 9.07 11.22
N ALA A 81 -9.80 10.19 11.36
CA ALA A 81 -10.82 10.41 12.37
C ALA A 81 -11.99 11.18 11.78
N PHE A 82 -13.21 10.93 12.27
CA PHE A 82 -14.37 11.76 11.92
C PHE A 82 -14.28 13.14 12.60
N GLN A 83 -14.70 14.20 11.91
CA GLN A 83 -14.84 15.54 12.51
C GLN A 83 -16.07 15.63 13.43
N VAL A 84 -17.07 14.77 13.21
CA VAL A 84 -18.32 14.67 13.97
C VAL A 84 -18.43 13.32 14.69
N GLY A 85 -19.29 13.21 15.70
CA GLY A 85 -19.53 11.96 16.45
C GLY A 85 -20.83 11.27 16.05
N GLY A 86 -20.96 9.98 16.35
CA GLY A 86 -22.19 9.22 16.10
C GLY A 86 -21.99 7.70 16.07
N PRO A 87 -23.07 6.94 15.85
CA PRO A 87 -22.99 5.49 15.64
C PRO A 87 -22.43 5.18 14.25
N LEU A 88 -21.41 4.31 14.21
CA LEU A 88 -20.82 3.79 12.98
C LEU A 88 -21.74 2.71 12.40
N ILE A 89 -22.17 2.86 11.14
CA ILE A 89 -23.09 1.92 10.48
C ILE A 89 -22.41 1.07 9.41
N GLU A 90 -21.29 1.55 8.87
CA GLU A 90 -20.55 0.87 7.81
C GLU A 90 -19.05 1.04 7.99
N LEU A 91 -18.32 -0.08 7.91
CA LEU A 91 -16.87 -0.15 8.00
C LEU A 91 -16.41 -1.28 7.06
N PRO A 92 -16.38 -1.04 5.73
CA PRO A 92 -16.19 -2.09 4.73
C PRO A 92 -14.74 -2.55 4.60
N VAL A 93 -13.78 -1.77 5.10
CA VAL A 93 -12.35 -2.06 4.98
C VAL A 93 -11.83 -3.01 6.05
N VAL A 94 -10.85 -3.84 5.67
CA VAL A 94 -10.10 -4.72 6.59
C VAL A 94 -8.64 -4.28 6.73
N GLU A 95 -7.99 -4.69 7.82
CA GLU A 95 -6.56 -4.45 8.03
C GLU A 95 -5.74 -5.20 6.95
N GLY A 96 -4.70 -4.55 6.42
CA GLY A 96 -3.92 -5.04 5.29
C GLY A 96 -4.59 -4.86 3.91
N GLN A 97 -5.76 -4.21 3.82
CA GLN A 97 -6.40 -3.89 2.55
C GLN A 97 -5.74 -2.67 1.88
N GLN A 98 -5.51 -2.76 0.57
CA GLN A 98 -5.15 -1.60 -0.26
C GLN A 98 -6.41 -0.81 -0.63
N VAL A 99 -6.35 0.51 -0.52
CA VAL A 99 -7.42 1.45 -0.83
C VAL A 99 -6.89 2.57 -1.71
N GLN A 100 -7.75 3.09 -2.59
CA GLN A 100 -7.45 4.22 -3.47
C GLN A 100 -8.05 5.51 -2.90
N LYS A 101 -7.52 6.65 -3.34
CA LYS A 101 -8.02 7.96 -2.97
C LYS A 101 -9.50 8.11 -3.32
N GLY A 102 -10.30 8.44 -2.32
CA GLY A 102 -11.76 8.58 -2.43
C GLY A 102 -12.54 7.31 -2.08
N ASP A 103 -11.88 6.18 -1.80
CA ASP A 103 -12.56 4.97 -1.32
C ASP A 103 -13.24 5.21 0.03
N LEU A 104 -14.40 4.57 0.22
CA LEU A 104 -15.14 4.61 1.47
C LEU A 104 -14.43 3.79 2.54
N LEU A 105 -13.93 4.47 3.57
CA LEU A 105 -13.27 3.83 4.70
C LEU A 105 -14.27 3.51 5.82
N ALA A 106 -15.14 4.45 6.17
CA ALA A 106 -16.09 4.32 7.27
C ALA A 106 -17.26 5.31 7.12
N ARG A 107 -18.45 4.97 7.64
CA ARG A 107 -19.66 5.80 7.56
C ARG A 107 -20.50 5.78 8.83
N LEU A 108 -20.81 6.96 9.36
CA LEU A 108 -21.74 7.16 10.49
C LEU A 108 -23.19 7.17 10.02
N ASP A 109 -24.16 7.01 10.93
CA ASP A 109 -25.58 7.26 10.61
C ASP A 109 -25.79 8.75 10.26
N PRO A 110 -26.19 9.08 9.02
CA PRO A 110 -26.34 10.47 8.59
C PRO A 110 -27.66 11.10 9.05
N ARG A 111 -28.64 10.34 9.55
CA ARG A 111 -30.04 10.80 9.73
C ARG A 111 -30.18 12.06 10.55
N ASP A 112 -29.48 12.16 11.68
CA ASP A 112 -29.56 13.35 12.55
C ASP A 112 -28.95 14.58 11.87
N TYR A 113 -27.90 14.38 11.07
CA TYR A 113 -27.25 15.43 10.29
C TYR A 113 -28.09 15.85 9.06
N GLU A 114 -28.77 14.91 8.40
CA GLU A 114 -29.73 15.18 7.32
C GLU A 114 -30.92 15.99 7.85
N ASN A 115 -31.50 15.60 8.99
CA ASN A 115 -32.59 16.32 9.65
C ASN A 115 -32.16 17.74 10.05
N GLN A 116 -30.96 17.90 10.61
CA GLN A 116 -30.42 19.20 10.98
C GLN A 116 -30.17 20.09 9.75
N LEU A 117 -29.65 19.54 8.65
CA LEU A 117 -29.49 20.26 7.38
C LEU A 117 -30.85 20.70 6.81
N ALA A 118 -31.86 19.83 6.83
CA ALA A 118 -33.21 20.17 6.38
C ALA A 118 -33.83 21.32 7.20
N LEU A 119 -33.63 21.32 8.53
CA LEU A 119 -34.06 22.39 9.42
C LEU A 119 -33.38 23.74 9.08
N GLN A 120 -32.05 23.76 8.92
CA GLN A 120 -31.34 25.00 8.58
C GLN A 120 -31.68 25.49 7.16
N ALA A 121 -31.84 24.58 6.18
CA ALA A 121 -32.27 24.94 4.83
C ALA A 121 -33.68 25.57 4.82
N ALA A 122 -34.62 25.09 5.64
CA ALA A 122 -35.93 25.69 5.81
C ALA A 122 -35.87 27.09 6.45
N LYS A 123 -35.03 27.27 7.49
CA LYS A 123 -34.75 28.57 8.11
C LYS A 123 -34.13 29.56 7.11
N LEU A 124 -33.13 29.14 6.34
CA LEU A 124 -32.52 29.93 5.27
C LEU A 124 -33.56 30.38 4.24
N LYS A 125 -34.41 29.48 3.75
CA LYS A 125 -35.48 29.80 2.79
C LYS A 125 -36.46 30.87 3.33
N LEU A 126 -36.82 30.79 4.62
CA LEU A 126 -37.66 31.79 5.28
C LEU A 126 -36.98 33.16 5.32
N VAL A 127 -35.73 33.23 5.78
CA VAL A 127 -35.01 34.50 5.93
C VAL A 127 -34.63 35.10 4.57
N GLN A 128 -34.26 34.27 3.59
CA GLN A 128 -34.01 34.69 2.20
C GLN A 128 -35.24 35.37 1.59
N SER A 129 -36.44 34.80 1.79
CA SER A 129 -37.70 35.41 1.35
C SER A 129 -37.95 36.77 2.01
N GLN A 130 -37.66 36.90 3.31
CA GLN A 130 -37.75 38.20 4.00
C GLN A 130 -36.74 39.22 3.45
N TYR A 131 -35.48 38.84 3.30
CA TYR A 131 -34.43 39.70 2.72
C TYR A 131 -34.81 40.17 1.30
N GLN A 132 -35.21 39.27 0.41
CA GLN A 132 -35.64 39.60 -0.95
C GLN A 132 -36.87 40.52 -0.99
N ARG A 133 -37.79 40.42 -0.03
CA ARG A 133 -38.93 41.35 0.09
C ARG A 133 -38.47 42.75 0.50
N PHE A 134 -37.57 42.87 1.48
CA PHE A 134 -37.02 44.15 1.91
C PHE A 134 -36.15 44.80 0.83
N GLU A 135 -35.32 44.01 0.14
CA GLU A 135 -34.52 44.45 -1.01
C GLU A 135 -35.39 45.06 -2.12
N LYS A 136 -36.51 44.41 -2.45
CA LYS A 136 -37.48 44.94 -3.42
C LYS A 136 -38.09 46.27 -2.97
N LEU A 137 -38.55 46.36 -1.72
CA LEU A 137 -39.20 47.56 -1.19
C LEU A 137 -38.29 48.80 -1.20
N ILE A 138 -36.98 48.63 -0.97
CA ILE A 138 -35.99 49.70 -1.09
C ILE A 138 -35.76 50.09 -2.55
N LYS A 139 -35.60 49.12 -3.46
CA LYS A 139 -35.44 49.38 -4.89
C LYS A 139 -36.65 50.10 -5.50
N THR A 140 -37.88 49.76 -5.08
CA THR A 140 -39.12 50.38 -5.57
C THR A 140 -39.53 51.64 -4.81
N LYS A 141 -38.78 52.04 -3.76
CA LYS A 141 -39.05 53.21 -2.89
C LYS A 141 -40.49 53.26 -2.34
N THR A 142 -41.16 52.12 -2.23
CA THR A 142 -42.62 52.04 -1.95
C THR A 142 -42.95 52.22 -0.46
N SER A 143 -41.96 52.09 0.43
CA SER A 143 -42.13 52.27 1.87
C SER A 143 -40.85 52.85 2.49
N PRO A 144 -40.95 53.76 3.49
CA PRO A 144 -39.80 54.26 4.24
C PRO A 144 -39.26 53.18 5.19
N ILE A 145 -38.39 52.32 4.67
CA ILE A 145 -37.64 51.34 5.48
C ILE A 145 -36.36 52.00 5.99
N SER A 146 -36.11 51.92 7.30
CA SER A 146 -34.83 52.33 7.87
C SER A 146 -33.70 51.46 7.34
N LYS A 147 -32.57 52.07 6.97
CA LYS A 147 -31.37 51.33 6.53
C LYS A 147 -30.95 50.26 7.55
N ALA A 148 -31.08 50.55 8.85
CA ALA A 148 -30.78 49.61 9.92
C ALA A 148 -31.63 48.31 9.88
N GLU A 149 -32.90 48.40 9.47
CA GLU A 149 -33.76 47.20 9.33
C GLU A 149 -33.38 46.36 8.10
N PHE A 150 -32.89 46.99 7.03
CA PHE A 150 -32.34 46.26 5.89
C PHE A 150 -31.02 45.58 6.23
N ASP A 151 -30.08 46.31 6.82
CA ASP A 151 -28.77 45.80 7.23
C ASP A 151 -28.93 44.64 8.23
N ARG A 152 -29.95 44.73 9.13
CA ARG A 152 -30.39 43.62 9.99
C ARG A 152 -30.88 42.41 9.19
N LYS A 153 -31.81 42.59 8.23
CA LYS A 153 -32.34 41.48 7.43
C LYS A 153 -31.28 40.82 6.53
N GLN A 154 -30.31 41.60 6.06
CA GLN A 154 -29.13 41.09 5.35
C GLN A 154 -28.26 40.24 6.30
N SER A 155 -28.00 40.73 7.52
CA SER A 155 -27.22 40.00 8.53
C SER A 155 -27.91 38.69 8.95
N GLU A 156 -29.22 38.71 9.18
CA GLU A 156 -30.02 37.50 9.47
C GLU A 156 -29.92 36.47 8.34
N TYR A 157 -29.89 36.91 7.07
CA TYR A 157 -29.74 36.03 5.91
C TYR A 157 -28.35 35.39 5.82
N GLU A 158 -27.27 36.17 5.99
CA GLU A 158 -25.91 35.63 5.96
C GLU A 158 -25.63 34.69 7.14
N ILE A 159 -26.21 34.94 8.32
CA ILE A 159 -26.16 33.99 9.46
C ILE A 159 -26.86 32.67 9.09
N ALA A 160 -28.10 32.72 8.60
CA ALA A 160 -28.83 31.49 8.23
C ALA A 160 -28.14 30.70 7.09
N LYS A 161 -27.41 31.39 6.22
CA LYS A 161 -26.60 30.80 5.14
C LYS A 161 -25.35 30.12 5.70
N ALA A 162 -24.66 30.74 6.65
CA ALA A 162 -23.55 30.13 7.38
C ALA A 162 -23.99 28.90 8.19
N ASP A 163 -25.12 28.99 8.92
CA ASP A 163 -25.72 27.87 9.65
C ASP A 163 -25.99 26.67 8.74
N THR A 164 -26.53 26.93 7.54
CA THR A 164 -26.82 25.88 6.54
C THR A 164 -25.54 25.28 5.98
N ALA A 165 -24.51 26.08 5.70
CA ALA A 165 -23.22 25.59 5.22
C ALA A 165 -22.51 24.73 6.29
N GLN A 166 -22.58 25.10 7.57
CA GLN A 166 -22.04 24.30 8.66
C GLN A 166 -22.81 22.98 8.83
N ALA A 167 -24.14 23.01 8.78
CA ALA A 167 -24.95 21.79 8.83
C ALA A 167 -24.66 20.86 7.64
N ARG A 168 -24.40 21.43 6.45
CA ARG A 168 -23.99 20.64 5.28
C ARG A 168 -22.62 20.01 5.48
N LYS A 169 -21.63 20.78 5.94
CA LYS A 169 -20.30 20.24 6.25
C LYS A 169 -20.38 19.11 7.28
N ASN A 170 -21.16 19.27 8.35
CA ASN A 170 -21.33 18.22 9.37
C ASN A 170 -21.91 16.92 8.78
N LEU A 171 -22.80 17.02 7.79
CA LEU A 171 -23.33 15.87 7.05
C LEU A 171 -22.26 15.23 6.15
N ASP A 172 -21.49 16.03 5.40
CA ASP A 172 -20.40 15.52 4.56
C ASP A 172 -19.31 14.84 5.42
N ASP A 173 -19.03 15.38 6.61
CA ASP A 173 -18.10 14.85 7.62
C ASP A 173 -18.58 13.52 8.28
N THR A 174 -19.79 13.01 7.98
CA THR A 174 -20.26 11.68 8.42
C THR A 174 -19.64 10.53 7.63
N THR A 175 -19.01 10.82 6.49
CA THR A 175 -18.43 9.85 5.57
C THR A 175 -16.92 10.04 5.51
N LEU A 176 -16.17 9.02 5.94
CA LEU A 176 -14.71 9.04 5.94
C LEU A 176 -14.20 8.39 4.65
N LEU A 177 -13.52 9.19 3.82
CA LEU A 177 -12.91 8.75 2.56
C LEU A 177 -11.39 8.74 2.68
N ALA A 178 -10.72 7.88 1.89
CA ALA A 178 -9.26 7.84 1.82
C ALA A 178 -8.68 9.12 1.17
N PRO A 179 -7.76 9.85 1.82
CA PRO A 179 -7.18 11.08 1.26
C PRO A 179 -6.14 10.84 0.15
N PHE A 180 -5.52 9.66 0.13
CA PHE A 180 -4.49 9.21 -0.81
C PHE A 180 -4.53 7.68 -0.97
N ASP A 181 -3.80 7.15 -1.95
CA ASP A 181 -3.69 5.70 -2.20
C ASP A 181 -2.75 5.04 -1.18
N GLY A 182 -3.20 3.99 -0.48
CA GLY A 182 -2.46 3.43 0.64
C GLY A 182 -2.94 2.06 1.13
N LEU A 183 -2.33 1.62 2.23
CA LEU A 183 -2.63 0.38 2.95
C LEU A 183 -3.30 0.73 4.29
N VAL A 184 -4.43 0.09 4.59
CA VAL A 184 -5.07 0.16 5.91
C VAL A 184 -4.19 -0.61 6.90
N ALA A 185 -3.46 0.10 7.77
CA ALA A 185 -2.49 -0.50 8.69
C ALA A 185 -3.18 -1.07 9.93
N VAL A 186 -4.01 -0.27 10.61
CA VAL A 186 -4.70 -0.63 11.86
C VAL A 186 -6.10 -0.05 11.88
N LYS A 187 -7.05 -0.80 12.45
CA LYS A 187 -8.47 -0.44 12.60
C LYS A 187 -8.83 -0.38 14.09
N HIS A 188 -9.02 0.83 14.62
CA HIS A 188 -9.18 1.06 16.06
C HIS A 188 -10.60 0.83 16.60
N VAL A 189 -11.61 0.71 15.73
CA VAL A 189 -13.03 0.55 16.11
C VAL A 189 -13.70 -0.58 15.33
N ASN A 190 -14.87 -1.04 15.81
CA ASN A 190 -15.67 -2.04 15.12
C ASN A 190 -16.98 -1.46 14.57
N ASN A 191 -17.59 -2.16 13.60
CA ASN A 191 -18.88 -1.72 13.06
C ASN A 191 -19.97 -1.74 14.15
N TYR A 192 -20.92 -0.81 14.08
CA TYR A 192 -21.97 -0.58 15.09
C TYR A 192 -21.47 0.00 16.44
N GLU A 193 -20.22 0.44 16.52
CA GLU A 193 -19.68 1.17 17.67
C GLU A 193 -20.05 2.67 17.62
N ASN A 194 -20.21 3.32 18.77
CA ASN A 194 -20.45 4.76 18.84
C ASN A 194 -19.14 5.54 19.02
N VAL A 195 -18.74 6.29 18.00
CA VAL A 195 -17.47 7.02 17.97
C VAL A 195 -17.64 8.49 18.35
N GLN A 196 -16.60 9.05 18.97
CA GLN A 196 -16.52 10.47 19.33
C GLN A 196 -15.87 11.29 18.21
N ALA A 197 -16.20 12.58 18.15
CA ALA A 197 -15.52 13.51 17.25
C ALA A 197 -14.01 13.54 17.54
N LYS A 198 -13.19 13.48 16.49
CA LYS A 198 -11.72 13.42 16.51
C LYS A 198 -11.11 12.15 17.14
N GLN A 199 -11.91 11.11 17.39
CA GLN A 199 -11.38 9.79 17.75
C GLN A 199 -10.74 9.12 16.51
N THR A 200 -9.52 8.61 16.64
CA THR A 200 -8.85 7.83 15.58
C THR A 200 -9.63 6.53 15.30
N ILE A 201 -9.94 6.29 14.03
CA ILE A 201 -10.75 5.16 13.55
C ILE A 201 -9.88 4.18 12.76
N ILE A 202 -9.09 4.70 11.82
CA ILE A 202 -8.25 3.94 10.89
C ILE A 202 -6.89 4.63 10.81
N GLU A 203 -5.83 3.85 10.68
CA GLU A 203 -4.50 4.34 10.33
C GLU A 203 -4.16 3.90 8.90
N LEU A 204 -3.76 4.85 8.06
CA LEU A 204 -3.48 4.66 6.63
C LEU A 204 -2.01 4.97 6.33
N GLU A 205 -1.32 4.03 5.68
CA GLU A 205 0.08 4.17 5.27
C GLU A 205 0.21 4.27 3.74
N ALA A 206 0.97 5.25 3.24
CA ALA A 206 1.19 5.44 1.82
C ALA A 206 2.17 4.41 1.25
N ILE A 207 1.83 3.82 0.10
CA ILE A 207 2.65 2.77 -0.57
C ILE A 207 3.65 3.38 -1.57
N VAL A 208 3.33 4.54 -2.14
CA VAL A 208 4.07 5.17 -3.25
C VAL A 208 5.44 5.73 -2.83
N SER A 209 5.57 6.16 -1.57
CA SER A 209 6.79 6.76 -1.02
C SER A 209 7.32 5.90 0.13
N ILE A 210 8.51 5.33 -0.09
CA ILE A 210 9.24 4.54 0.90
C ILE A 210 10.42 5.36 1.38
N GLU A 211 10.55 5.53 2.70
CA GLU A 211 11.70 6.16 3.33
C GLU A 211 12.66 5.09 3.88
N ILE A 212 13.96 5.31 3.70
CA ILE A 212 15.00 4.45 4.27
C ILE A 212 15.78 5.29 5.29
N THR A 213 15.49 5.08 6.57
CA THR A 213 16.24 5.72 7.66
C THR A 213 17.54 4.96 7.91
N VAL A 214 18.65 5.68 7.99
CA VAL A 214 19.99 5.11 8.20
C VAL A 214 20.67 5.88 9.33
N ASP A 215 21.13 5.16 10.35
CA ASP A 215 21.87 5.71 11.48
C ASP A 215 23.36 5.85 11.08
N VAL A 216 23.88 7.08 10.99
CA VAL A 216 25.29 7.38 10.67
C VAL A 216 26.03 7.78 11.96
N PRO A 217 27.16 7.12 12.32
CA PRO A 217 27.94 7.43 13.52
C PRO A 217 28.88 8.65 13.36
#